data_AF-A0A167HF86-F1
#
_entry.id   AF-A0A167HF86-F1
#
_cell.length_a   1.000
_cell.length_b   1.000
_cell.length_c   1.000
_cell.angle_alpha   90.00
_cell.angle_beta   90.00
_cell.angle_gamma   90.00
#
_symmetry.space_group_name_H-M   'P 1'
#
loop_
_entity.id
_entity.type
_entity.pdbx_description
1 polymer ?
#
loop_
_entity_poly.entity_id
_entity_poly.type
_entity_poly.pdbx_seq_one_letter_code
_entity_poly.pdbx_strand_id
1 'polypeptide(L)'
;MGHCKTDAKSNEITAIPELLQLLELKGCLVIIDAMGCQKEIAQKTLEKEADYLLALKANQGGLFEQVKQLLLPEVTRRIQSGTLLSEVDYQRGREEFRAAVVSHDMAQLPETHS
;
A
#
# COMPACT_ATOMS: atom_id res chain seq x y z
N MET A 1 -5.26 -21.53 -7.31
CA MET A 1 -4.11 -20.95 -8.05
C MET A 1 -4.66 -19.89 -8.98
N GLY A 2 -4.16 -18.66 -8.92
CA GLY A 2 -4.74 -17.50 -9.62
C GLY A 2 -3.66 -16.54 -10.11
N HIS A 3 -2.79 -17.00 -11.00
CA HIS A 3 -1.79 -16.16 -11.67
C HIS A 3 -2.10 -16.13 -13.16
N CYS A 4 -2.08 -14.95 -13.78
CA CYS A 4 -2.16 -14.77 -15.22
C CYS A 4 -0.82 -14.22 -15.72
N LYS A 5 -0.29 -14.81 -16.79
CA LYS A 5 0.91 -14.29 -17.45
C LYS A 5 0.52 -13.04 -18.23
N THR A 6 1.23 -11.94 -18.04
CA THR A 6 1.00 -10.73 -18.83
C THR A 6 1.43 -10.96 -20.28
N ASP A 7 0.66 -10.46 -21.24
CA ASP A 7 1.04 -10.49 -22.66
C ASP A 7 2.24 -9.56 -22.89
N ALA A 8 3.03 -9.79 -23.94
CA ALA A 8 4.34 -9.14 -24.14
C ALA A 8 4.29 -7.60 -24.28
N LYS A 9 3.09 -7.02 -24.46
CA LYS A 9 2.83 -5.58 -24.50
C LYS A 9 2.01 -5.04 -23.31
N SER A 10 1.51 -5.91 -22.43
CA SER A 10 0.66 -5.54 -21.29
C SER A 10 1.51 -5.45 -20.01
N ASN A 11 1.33 -4.37 -19.24
CA ASN A 11 2.01 -4.20 -17.96
C ASN A 11 1.13 -4.75 -16.83
N GLU A 12 1.72 -4.99 -15.65
CA GLU A 12 1.00 -5.51 -14.48
C GLU A 12 -0.18 -4.61 -14.10
N ILE A 13 -0.04 -3.30 -14.32
CA ILE A 13 -1.08 -2.29 -14.09
C ILE A 13 -2.38 -2.61 -14.84
N THR A 14 -2.30 -2.99 -16.12
CA THR A 14 -3.47 -3.30 -16.93
C THR A 14 -4.01 -4.72 -16.70
N ALA A 15 -3.16 -5.66 -16.29
CA ALA A 15 -3.56 -7.06 -16.09
C ALA A 15 -4.22 -7.33 -14.74
N ILE A 16 -3.87 -6.58 -13.69
CA ILE A 16 -4.43 -6.77 -12.34
C ILE A 16 -5.98 -6.64 -12.33
N PRO A 17 -6.60 -5.61 -12.93
CA PRO A 17 -8.05 -5.49 -12.99
C PRO A 17 -8.77 -6.71 -13.58
N GLU A 18 -8.23 -7.27 -14.67
CA GLU A 18 -8.78 -8.46 -15.33
C GLU A 18 -8.64 -9.69 -14.42
N LEU A 19 -7.48 -9.84 -13.77
CA LEU A 19 -7.26 -10.93 -12.83
C LEU A 19 -8.24 -10.87 -11.64
N LEU A 20 -8.46 -9.68 -11.06
CA LEU A 20 -9.42 -9.52 -9.96
C LEU A 20 -10.82 -9.97 -10.37
N GLN A 21 -11.25 -9.66 -11.61
CA GLN A 21 -12.55 -10.09 -12.14
C GLN A 21 -12.72 -11.60 -12.15
N LEU A 22 -11.67 -12.34 -12.48
CA LEU A 22 -11.69 -13.80 -12.60
C LEU A 22 -11.65 -14.53 -11.25
N LEU A 23 -11.24 -13.85 -10.18
CA LEU A 23 -11.11 -14.46 -8.85
C LEU A 23 -12.37 -14.25 -8.01
N GLU A 24 -12.72 -15.28 -7.23
CA GLU A 24 -13.68 -15.18 -6.12
C GLU A 24 -12.93 -14.59 -4.91
N LEU A 25 -13.28 -13.35 -4.54
CA LEU A 25 -12.53 -12.55 -3.57
C LEU A 25 -13.34 -12.15 -2.34
N LYS A 26 -14.63 -12.48 -2.28
CA LYS A 26 -15.50 -12.06 -1.17
C LYS A 26 -14.91 -12.46 0.19
N GLY A 27 -14.74 -11.49 1.07
CA GLY A 27 -14.17 -11.65 2.40
C GLY A 27 -12.65 -11.90 2.43
N CYS A 28 -11.94 -11.77 1.31
CA CYS A 28 -10.48 -11.88 1.25
C CYS A 28 -9.81 -10.52 1.44
N LEU A 29 -8.58 -10.53 1.95
CA LEU A 29 -7.68 -9.38 1.94
C LEU A 29 -6.79 -9.45 0.69
N VAL A 30 -6.93 -8.48 -0.21
CA VAL A 30 -6.10 -8.32 -1.41
C VAL A 30 -4.92 -7.43 -1.08
N ILE A 31 -3.70 -7.95 -1.25
CA ILE A 31 -2.46 -7.19 -1.06
C ILE A 31 -1.77 -6.98 -2.40
N ILE A 32 -1.34 -5.76 -2.69
CA ILE A 32 -0.65 -5.46 -3.95
C ILE A 32 0.45 -4.45 -3.67
N ASP A 33 1.54 -4.56 -4.43
CA ASP A 33 2.66 -3.65 -4.33
C ASP A 33 2.31 -2.22 -4.79
N ALA A 34 3.32 -1.35 -4.76
CA ALA A 34 3.13 0.06 -5.07
C ALA A 34 2.81 0.36 -6.53
N MET A 35 3.14 -0.52 -7.46
CA MET A 35 2.76 -0.34 -8.86
C MET A 35 1.26 -0.56 -9.04
N GLY A 36 0.65 -1.46 -8.26
CA GLY A 36 -0.80 -1.69 -8.24
C GLY A 36 -1.59 -0.81 -7.27
N CYS A 37 -0.96 0.14 -6.57
CA CYS A 37 -1.66 1.10 -5.71
C CYS A 37 -2.40 2.16 -6.53
N GLN A 38 -3.53 1.76 -7.11
CA GLN A 38 -4.35 2.57 -8.01
C GLN A 38 -5.81 2.57 -7.58
N LYS A 39 -6.50 3.70 -7.82
CA LYS A 39 -7.91 3.89 -7.43
C LYS A 39 -8.83 2.81 -8.01
N GLU A 40 -8.66 2.48 -9.29
CA GLU A 40 -9.47 1.46 -9.97
C GLU A 40 -9.30 0.07 -9.34
N ILE A 41 -8.08 -0.30 -8.95
CA ILE A 41 -7.78 -1.59 -8.31
C ILE A 41 -8.44 -1.67 -6.93
N ALA A 42 -8.33 -0.60 -6.13
CA ALA A 42 -9.00 -0.51 -4.84
C ALA A 42 -10.52 -0.60 -4.99
N GLN A 43 -11.08 0.13 -5.95
CA GLN A 43 -12.52 0.13 -6.23
C GLN A 43 -13.02 -1.27 -6.65
N LYS A 44 -12.37 -1.93 -7.60
CA LYS A 44 -12.73 -3.30 -8.04
C LYS A 44 -12.64 -4.33 -6.91
N THR A 45 -11.73 -4.13 -5.97
CA THR A 45 -11.61 -5.00 -4.79
C THR A 45 -12.84 -4.83 -3.89
N LEU A 46 -13.25 -3.59 -3.60
CA LEU A 46 -14.45 -3.29 -2.82
C LEU A 46 -15.73 -3.77 -3.51
N GLU A 47 -15.84 -3.61 -4.85
CA GLU A 47 -16.97 -4.10 -5.65
C GLU A 47 -17.17 -5.62 -5.54
N LYS A 48 -16.10 -6.36 -5.18
CA LYS A 48 -16.13 -7.81 -4.95
C LYS A 48 -16.35 -8.20 -3.49
N GLU A 49 -16.74 -7.25 -2.63
CA GLU A 49 -16.92 -7.47 -1.19
C GLU A 49 -15.63 -7.99 -0.52
N ALA A 50 -14.48 -7.51 -0.99
CA ALA A 50 -13.15 -7.84 -0.48
C ALA A 50 -12.49 -6.60 0.14
N ASP A 51 -11.51 -6.82 1.02
CA ASP A 51 -10.70 -5.78 1.64
C ASP A 51 -9.36 -5.62 0.90
N TYR A 52 -8.68 -4.47 1.05
CA TYR A 52 -7.36 -4.26 0.43
C TYR A 52 -6.30 -3.72 1.40
N LEU A 53 -5.05 -4.08 1.13
CA LEU A 53 -3.84 -3.48 1.68
C LEU A 53 -2.86 -3.19 0.54
N LEU A 54 -2.84 -1.95 0.07
CA LEU A 54 -2.01 -1.52 -1.06
C LEU A 54 -0.80 -0.74 -0.57
N ALA A 55 0.39 -1.07 -1.08
CA ALA A 55 1.61 -0.38 -0.70
C ALA A 55 1.68 1.02 -1.35
N LEU A 56 1.88 2.08 -0.57
CA LEU A 56 2.04 3.43 -1.11
C LEU A 56 3.53 3.82 -1.17
N LYS A 57 3.98 4.34 -2.32
CA LYS A 57 5.34 4.88 -2.51
C LYS A 57 5.30 6.22 -3.23
N ALA A 58 6.48 6.80 -3.46
CA ALA A 58 6.66 8.09 -4.13
C ALA A 58 6.11 8.17 -5.57
N ASN A 59 5.77 7.03 -6.20
CA ASN A 59 5.08 7.01 -7.50
C ASN A 59 3.66 7.61 -7.44
N GLN A 60 3.06 7.69 -6.24
CA GLN A 60 1.82 8.42 -5.97
C GLN A 60 2.11 9.69 -5.17
N GLY A 61 2.98 10.55 -5.72
CA GLY A 61 3.70 11.61 -4.99
C GLY A 61 2.84 12.47 -4.06
N GLY A 62 1.72 13.00 -4.55
CA GLY A 62 0.85 13.87 -3.74
C GLY A 62 0.25 13.16 -2.52
N LEU A 63 -0.24 11.93 -2.69
CA LEU A 63 -0.81 11.14 -1.59
C LEU A 63 0.30 10.66 -0.63
N PHE A 64 1.44 10.25 -1.17
CA PHE A 64 2.59 9.81 -0.37
C PHE A 64 3.06 10.91 0.59
N GLU A 65 3.22 12.14 0.11
CA GLU A 65 3.64 13.25 0.98
C GLU A 65 2.57 13.60 2.03
N GLN A 66 1.28 13.53 1.69
CA GLN A 66 0.21 13.77 2.67
C GLN A 66 0.21 12.72 3.79
N VAL A 67 0.30 11.43 3.44
CA VAL A 67 0.39 10.34 4.43
C VAL A 67 1.64 10.47 5.27
N LYS A 68 2.77 10.87 4.68
CA LYS A 68 4.00 11.13 5.41
C LYS A 68 3.82 12.27 6.42
N GLN A 69 3.25 13.40 6.03
CA GLN A 69 2.99 14.52 6.93
C GLN A 69 2.05 14.13 8.09
N LEU A 70 1.02 13.34 7.80
CA LEU A 70 0.11 12.81 8.83
C LEU A 70 0.84 11.93 9.85
N LEU A 71 1.75 11.06 9.41
CA LEU A 71 2.41 10.09 10.28
C LEU A 71 3.65 10.65 11.00
N LEU A 72 4.29 11.70 10.48
CA LEU A 72 5.52 12.28 11.05
C LEU A 72 5.42 12.64 12.55
N PRO A 73 4.33 13.26 13.04
CA PRO A 73 4.17 13.55 14.46
C PRO A 73 4.18 12.29 15.34
N GLU A 74 3.46 11.24 14.92
CA GLU A 74 3.42 9.98 15.67
C GLU A 74 4.74 9.21 15.59
N VAL A 75 5.41 9.23 14.44
CA VAL A 75 6.78 8.71 14.31
C VAL A 75 7.73 9.40 15.30
N THR A 76 7.70 10.74 15.33
CA THR A 76 8.55 11.54 16.23
C THR A 76 8.27 11.22 17.70
N ARG A 77 6.98 11.14 18.07
CA ARG A 77 6.54 10.77 19.43
C ARG A 77 7.03 9.38 19.82
N ARG A 78 6.95 8.39 18.93
CA ARG A 78 7.42 7.02 19.18
C ARG A 78 8.94 6.91 19.29
N ILE A 79 9.68 7.71 18.53
CA ILE A 79 11.14 7.82 18.69
C ILE A 79 11.48 8.38 20.08
N GLN A 80 10.86 9.50 20.46
CA GLN A 80 11.14 10.17 21.75
C GLN A 80 10.76 9.31 22.97
N SER A 81 9.70 8.51 22.85
CA SER A 81 9.25 7.61 23.91
C SER A 81 9.93 6.24 23.88
N GLY A 82 10.78 5.95 22.89
CA GLY A 82 11.44 4.65 22.74
C GLY A 82 10.48 3.50 22.39
N THR A 83 9.28 3.79 21.90
CA THR A 83 8.26 2.80 21.54
C THR A 83 8.14 2.58 20.03
N LEU A 84 9.08 3.12 19.24
CA LEU A 84 9.12 2.87 17.80
C LEU A 84 9.45 1.39 17.55
N LEU A 85 8.55 0.69 16.86
CA LEU A 85 8.85 -0.64 16.35
C LEU A 85 9.83 -0.48 15.19
N SER A 86 11.07 -0.91 15.39
CA SER A 86 12.11 -0.85 14.36
C SER A 86 13.03 -2.06 14.41
N GLU A 87 13.52 -2.46 13.24
CA GLU A 87 14.52 -3.50 13.06
C GLU A 87 15.65 -2.98 12.18
N VAL A 88 16.86 -3.48 12.45
CA VAL A 88 18.04 -3.21 11.63
C VAL A 88 18.58 -4.56 11.16
N ASP A 89 18.68 -4.73 9.84
CA ASP A 89 19.24 -5.93 9.23
C ASP A 89 20.52 -5.56 8.46
N TYR A 90 21.55 -6.38 8.65
CA TYR A 90 22.85 -6.24 8.00
C TYR A 90 23.07 -7.43 7.07
N GLN A 91 22.77 -7.26 5.79
CA GLN A 91 22.95 -8.32 4.78
C GLN A 91 23.89 -7.87 3.66
N ARG A 92 24.93 -8.68 3.42
CA ARG A 92 25.84 -8.56 2.26
C ARG A 92 26.37 -7.13 2.01
N GLY A 93 26.74 -6.44 3.09
CA GLY A 93 27.29 -5.07 3.01
C GLY A 93 26.24 -3.97 2.87
N ARG A 94 24.94 -4.30 2.94
CA ARG A 94 23.86 -3.33 3.03
C ARG A 94 23.26 -3.35 4.43
N GLU A 95 23.14 -2.17 5.01
CA GLU A 95 22.39 -1.91 6.23
C GLU A 95 20.97 -1.48 5.84
N GLU A 96 19.96 -2.18 6.34
CA GLU A 96 18.56 -1.87 6.11
C GLU A 96 17.85 -1.59 7.42
N PHE A 97 17.32 -0.37 7.55
CA PHE A 97 16.51 0.06 8.67
C PHE A 97 15.02 -0.03 8.28
N ARG A 98 14.22 -0.71 9.11
CA ARG A 98 12.77 -0.80 8.96
C ARG A 98 12.10 -0.26 10.21
N ALA A 99 11.06 0.54 10.05
CA ALA A 99 10.24 1.01 11.16
C ALA A 99 8.76 1.03 10.78
N ALA A 100 7.89 0.81 11.77
CA ALA A 100 6.45 0.77 11.58
C ALA A 100 5.71 1.67 12.58
N VAL A 101 4.75 2.44 12.05
CA VAL A 101 3.80 3.24 12.81
C VAL A 101 2.41 3.00 12.25
N VAL A 102 1.42 2.92 13.12
CA VAL A 102 0.02 2.73 12.76
C VAL A 102 -0.77 3.88 13.36
N SER A 103 -1.54 4.57 12.51
CA SER A 103 -2.56 5.54 12.90
C SER A 103 -3.93 5.02 12.49
N HIS A 104 -4.93 5.24 13.34
CA HIS A 104 -6.34 5.02 13.02
C HIS A 104 -7.05 6.35 12.73
N ASP A 105 -6.38 7.47 12.99
CA ASP A 105 -6.89 8.80 12.67
C ASP A 105 -6.39 9.19 11.27
N MET A 106 -7.35 9.32 10.35
CA MET A 106 -7.15 9.69 8.96
C MET A 106 -7.84 11.04 8.63
N ALA A 107 -8.34 11.76 9.64
CA ALA A 107 -9.16 12.97 9.46
C ALA A 107 -8.43 14.12 8.76
N GLN A 108 -7.09 14.10 8.72
CA GLN A 108 -6.28 15.14 8.09
C GLN A 108 -5.89 14.80 6.64
N LEU A 109 -6.29 13.63 6.13
CA LEU A 109 -6.16 13.37 4.69
C LEU A 109 -7.33 14.05 3.97
N PRO A 110 -7.07 15.02 3.09
CA PRO A 110 -8.14 15.68 2.34
C PRO A 110 -8.91 14.64 1.51
N GLU A 111 -10.23 14.79 1.48
CA GLU A 111 -11.06 14.03 0.54
C GLU A 111 -10.55 14.32 -0.87
N THR A 112 -10.04 13.28 -1.53
CA THR A 112 -9.55 13.43 -2.90
C THR A 112 -10.78 13.49 -3.80
N HIS A 113 -11.37 14.68 -3.97
CA HIS A 113 -12.31 14.93 -5.06
C HIS A 113 -11.57 14.71 -6.39
N SER A 114 -11.86 13.61 -7.05
CA SER A 114 -11.58 13.39 -8.48
C SER A 114 -12.89 13.05 -9.14
#